data_AF-A0A413PD81-F1
#
_entry.id   AF-A0A413PD81-F1
#
_cell.length_a   1.000
_cell.length_b   1.000
_cell.length_c   1.000
_cell.angle_alpha   90.00
_cell.angle_beta   90.00
_cell.angle_gamma   90.00
#
_symmetry.space_group_name_H-M   'P 1'
#
loop_
_entity.id
_entity.type
_entity.pdbx_description
1 polymer ?
#
loop_
_entity_poly.entity_id
_entity_poly.type
_entity_poly.pdbx_seq_one_letter_code
_entity_poly.pdbx_strand_id
1 'polypeptide(L)'
;NSYTTNVVNGNILVESKRIRLPKLKWIAMKKHREPAEGLRLKSVTVSMESSGKYFASLLYEGYSCENQAAGPDYSTAKILGIDYAMQGMAVFSEKVETEEAGFFRKNEKRLAREQRKLSRCVRGSHNYELQKKKVARCHEKIRNQRRDHLHKLSRKIADGYDAAAVEDIDMKAMGQCLHFGKSVQDNGYGMFREMLDYK
;
A
#
# COMPACT_ATOMS: atom_id res chain seq x y z
N ASN A 1 0.98 14.24 8.13
CA ASN A 1 -0.14 15.04 8.65
C ASN A 1 -1.44 14.50 8.10
N SER A 2 -2.36 14.15 8.99
CA SER A 2 -3.72 13.71 8.65
C SER A 2 -4.73 14.49 9.48
N TYR A 3 -5.93 14.63 8.93
CA TYR A 3 -7.08 15.22 9.57
C TYR A 3 -8.27 14.29 9.34
N THR A 4 -8.90 13.83 10.41
CA THR A 4 -10.07 12.95 10.34
C THR A 4 -11.30 13.72 10.83
N THR A 5 -12.40 13.57 10.11
CA THR A 5 -13.69 14.13 10.49
C THR A 5 -14.78 13.10 10.31
N ASN A 6 -15.69 13.03 11.28
CA ASN A 6 -16.83 12.13 11.24
C ASN A 6 -18.02 12.83 10.60
N VAL A 7 -18.85 12.04 9.91
CA VAL A 7 -20.11 12.54 9.35
C VAL A 7 -21.07 12.79 10.51
N VAL A 8 -21.46 14.06 10.69
CA VAL A 8 -22.43 14.49 11.70
C VAL A 8 -23.35 15.51 11.04
N ASN A 9 -24.66 15.29 11.09
CA ASN A 9 -25.69 16.22 10.60
C ASN A 9 -25.43 16.74 9.16
N GLY A 10 -24.96 15.87 8.25
CA GLY A 10 -24.71 16.25 6.84
C GLY A 10 -23.56 17.24 6.61
N ASN A 11 -22.65 17.39 7.58
CA ASN A 11 -21.47 18.26 7.48
C ASN A 11 -20.50 17.89 6.34
N ILE A 12 -20.54 16.64 5.88
CA ILE A 12 -19.74 16.09 4.80
C ILE A 12 -20.68 15.62 3.70
N LEU A 13 -20.41 16.05 2.47
CA LEU A 13 -21.16 15.65 1.28
C LEU A 13 -20.17 15.21 0.20
N VAL A 14 -20.49 14.09 -0.45
CA VAL A 14 -19.67 13.52 -1.52
C VAL A 14 -20.52 13.45 -2.78
N GLU A 15 -20.07 14.12 -3.83
CA GLU A 15 -20.64 14.00 -5.17
C GLU A 15 -19.59 13.42 -6.12
N SER A 16 -19.98 13.07 -7.35
CA SER A 16 -19.16 12.28 -8.28
C SER A 16 -17.72 12.79 -8.47
N LYS A 17 -17.52 14.11 -8.50
CA LYS A 17 -16.19 14.74 -8.73
C LYS A 17 -15.79 15.74 -7.64
N ARG A 18 -16.53 15.84 -6.54
CA ARG A 18 -16.25 16.85 -5.50
C ARG A 18 -16.66 16.37 -4.12
N ILE A 19 -15.96 16.87 -3.12
CA ILE A 19 -16.24 16.62 -1.71
C ILE A 19 -16.36 17.94 -0.96
N ARG A 20 -17.30 18.00 -0.02
CA ARG A 20 -17.44 19.07 0.95
C ARG A 20 -17.00 18.54 2.31
N LEU A 21 -16.11 19.28 2.97
CA LEU A 21 -15.60 18.94 4.31
C LEU A 21 -15.96 20.06 5.30
N PRO A 22 -15.96 19.81 6.61
CA PRO A 22 -16.24 20.86 7.59
C PRO A 22 -15.22 22.00 7.45
N LYS A 23 -15.72 23.24 7.40
CA LYS A 23 -14.95 24.48 7.21
C LYS A 23 -14.32 24.67 5.83
N LEU A 24 -14.48 23.71 4.92
CA LEU A 24 -14.03 23.82 3.54
C LEU A 24 -15.24 23.86 2.60
N LYS A 25 -15.10 24.60 1.51
CA LYS A 25 -16.10 24.59 0.43
C LYS A 25 -15.99 23.28 -0.36
N TRP A 26 -16.74 23.18 -1.44
CA TRP A 26 -16.58 22.10 -2.41
C TRP A 26 -15.15 22.08 -2.96
N ILE A 27 -14.50 20.93 -2.85
CA ILE A 27 -13.17 20.66 -3.38
C ILE A 27 -13.30 19.62 -4.47
N ALA A 28 -12.75 19.90 -5.65
CA ALA A 28 -12.68 18.93 -6.73
C ALA A 28 -11.79 17.74 -6.31
N MET A 29 -12.25 16.53 -6.58
CA MET A 29 -11.51 15.31 -6.29
C MET A 29 -11.56 14.34 -7.48
N LYS A 30 -10.48 13.57 -7.65
CA LYS A 30 -10.50 12.40 -8.53
C LYS A 30 -10.96 11.19 -7.72
N LYS A 31 -12.21 10.79 -7.89
CA LYS A 31 -12.78 9.61 -7.23
C LYS A 31 -12.21 8.35 -7.86
N HIS A 32 -11.75 7.41 -7.03
CA HIS A 32 -11.15 6.16 -7.50
C HIS A 32 -12.19 5.09 -7.83
N ARG A 33 -13.23 4.97 -6.99
CA ARG A 33 -14.35 4.01 -7.13
C ARG A 33 -15.62 4.60 -6.56
N GLU A 34 -16.76 4.20 -7.11
CA GLU A 34 -18.06 4.43 -6.51
C GLU A 34 -18.26 3.47 -5.32
N PRO A 35 -18.87 3.92 -4.20
CA PRO A 35 -19.23 3.02 -3.11
C PRO A 35 -20.32 2.05 -3.58
N ALA A 36 -20.37 0.86 -2.98
CA ALA A 36 -21.48 -0.07 -3.20
C ALA A 36 -22.81 0.54 -2.72
N GLU A 37 -23.91 0.06 -3.29
CA GLU A 37 -25.25 0.50 -2.91
C GLU A 37 -25.53 0.18 -1.44
N GLY A 38 -26.30 1.05 -0.76
CA GLY A 38 -26.66 0.87 0.65
C GLY A 38 -25.54 1.20 1.66
N LEU A 39 -24.35 1.60 1.22
CA LEU A 39 -23.27 2.01 2.11
C LEU A 39 -23.45 3.46 2.63
N ARG A 40 -23.36 3.64 3.94
CA ARG A 40 -23.43 4.95 4.61
C ARG A 40 -22.03 5.49 4.88
N LEU A 41 -21.75 6.73 4.47
CA LEU A 41 -20.47 7.37 4.81
C LEU A 41 -20.39 7.63 6.33
N LYS A 42 -19.31 7.16 6.97
CA LYS A 42 -19.08 7.28 8.41
C LYS A 42 -18.06 8.36 8.76
N SER A 43 -16.93 8.38 8.05
CA SER A 43 -15.88 9.37 8.28
C SER A 43 -15.03 9.61 7.04
N VAL A 44 -14.33 10.74 7.04
CA VAL A 44 -13.36 11.11 6.02
C VAL A 44 -12.05 11.46 6.67
N THR A 45 -10.98 10.81 6.23
CA THR A 45 -9.61 11.12 6.63
C THR A 45 -8.88 11.77 5.46
N VAL A 46 -8.55 13.04 5.58
CA VAL A 46 -7.67 13.75 4.65
C VAL A 46 -6.23 13.58 5.10
N SER A 47 -5.37 13.08 4.22
CA SER A 47 -3.94 12.96 4.47
C SER A 47 -3.14 13.67 3.40
N MET A 48 -1.98 14.19 3.79
CA MET A 48 -1.03 14.81 2.88
C MET A 48 0.26 13.98 2.83
N GLU A 49 0.63 13.56 1.64
CA GLU A 49 1.92 12.92 1.37
C GLU A 49 3.05 13.96 1.35
N SER A 50 4.26 13.54 1.70
CA SER A 50 5.46 14.41 1.67
C SER A 50 5.77 14.98 0.29
N SER A 51 5.19 14.41 -0.78
CA SER A 51 5.27 14.92 -2.15
C SER A 51 4.37 16.13 -2.41
N GLY A 52 3.47 16.46 -1.47
CA GLY A 52 2.48 17.54 -1.55
C GLY A 52 1.11 17.12 -2.10
N LYS A 53 0.87 15.82 -2.29
CA LYS A 53 -0.42 15.30 -2.74
C LYS A 53 -1.37 15.12 -1.55
N TYR A 54 -2.64 15.45 -1.78
CA TYR A 54 -3.71 15.21 -0.82
C TYR A 54 -4.54 13.99 -1.23
N PHE A 55 -4.87 13.16 -0.25
CA PHE A 55 -5.77 12.02 -0.42
C PHE A 55 -6.89 12.13 0.61
N ALA A 56 -8.10 11.77 0.20
CA ALA A 56 -9.25 11.65 1.08
C ALA A 56 -9.68 10.17 1.13
N SER A 57 -9.53 9.54 2.29
CA SER A 57 -10.03 8.20 2.56
C SER A 57 -11.44 8.31 3.10
N LEU A 58 -12.40 7.76 2.35
CA LEU A 58 -13.82 7.73 2.71
C LEU A 58 -14.13 6.40 3.36
N LEU A 59 -14.46 6.41 4.65
CA LEU A 59 -14.89 5.22 5.38
C LEU A 59 -16.40 5.09 5.27
N TYR A 60 -16.86 4.00 4.69
CA TYR A 60 -18.27 3.65 4.61
C TYR A 60 -18.59 2.50 5.57
N GLU A 61 -19.81 2.52 6.08
CA GLU A 61 -20.40 1.51 6.95
C GLU A 61 -21.64 0.95 6.26
N GLY A 62 -21.75 -0.38 6.21
CA GLY A 62 -22.89 -1.09 5.65
C GLY A 62 -22.79 -2.58 5.93
N TYR A 63 -23.84 -3.32 5.59
CA TYR A 63 -23.92 -4.75 5.87
C TYR A 63 -22.81 -5.52 5.15
N SER A 64 -22.14 -6.36 5.92
CA SER A 64 -20.99 -7.17 5.54
C SER A 64 -21.31 -8.01 4.30
N CYS A 65 -20.44 -7.98 3.31
CA CYS A 65 -20.28 -9.09 2.40
C CYS A 65 -20.14 -10.36 3.25
N GLU A 66 -21.05 -11.31 3.06
CA GLU A 66 -20.94 -12.65 3.65
C GLU A 66 -19.56 -13.19 3.27
N ASN A 67 -18.80 -13.65 4.27
CA ASN A 67 -17.60 -14.44 4.00
C ASN A 67 -18.06 -15.62 3.13
N GLN A 68 -17.73 -15.59 1.85
CA GLN A 68 -18.05 -16.65 0.87
C GLN A 68 -17.21 -17.92 1.11
N ALA A 69 -16.74 -18.14 2.33
CA ALA A 69 -16.11 -19.39 2.71
C ALA A 69 -17.23 -20.43 2.80
N ALA A 70 -17.43 -21.17 1.70
CA ALA A 70 -18.08 -22.47 1.79
C ALA A 70 -17.36 -23.29 2.88
N GLY A 71 -18.12 -24.11 3.61
CA GLY A 71 -17.55 -24.95 4.68
C GLY A 71 -16.33 -25.73 4.19
N PRO A 72 -15.33 -25.96 5.05
CA PRO A 72 -14.05 -26.50 4.61
C PRO A 72 -14.18 -27.94 4.10
N ASP A 73 -14.18 -28.12 2.78
CA ASP A 73 -13.87 -29.40 2.15
C ASP A 73 -12.40 -29.38 1.71
N TYR A 74 -11.52 -29.86 2.59
CA TYR A 74 -10.08 -29.90 2.35
C TYR A 74 -9.62 -31.14 1.58
N SER A 75 -10.54 -32.03 1.17
CA SER A 75 -10.17 -33.30 0.53
C SER A 75 -9.50 -33.12 -0.84
N THR A 76 -9.80 -32.02 -1.54
CA THR A 76 -9.19 -31.63 -2.83
C THR A 76 -8.61 -30.22 -2.82
N ALA A 77 -8.31 -29.67 -1.65
CA ALA A 77 -7.85 -28.28 -1.53
C ALA A 77 -6.47 -28.10 -2.17
N LYS A 78 -6.34 -27.05 -2.97
CA LYS A 78 -5.09 -26.63 -3.57
C LYS A 78 -4.34 -25.73 -2.60
N ILE A 79 -3.25 -26.25 -2.04
CA ILE A 79 -2.46 -25.58 -1.01
C ILE A 79 -1.14 -25.07 -1.58
N LEU A 80 -0.80 -23.81 -1.33
CA LEU A 80 0.48 -23.21 -1.68
C LEU A 80 1.37 -23.04 -0.45
N GLY A 81 2.59 -23.59 -0.47
CA GLY A 81 3.64 -23.26 0.48
C GLY A 81 4.42 -22.02 0.06
N ILE A 82 4.69 -21.12 1.00
CA ILE A 82 5.39 -19.86 0.78
C ILE A 82 6.52 -19.67 1.80
N ASP A 83 7.75 -19.75 1.31
CA ASP A 83 8.96 -19.56 2.11
C ASP A 83 9.59 -18.20 1.84
N TYR A 84 10.21 -17.61 2.85
CA TYR A 84 10.93 -16.35 2.68
C TYR A 84 12.21 -16.56 1.86
N ALA A 85 12.45 -15.63 0.92
CA ALA A 85 13.69 -15.60 0.18
C ALA A 85 14.27 -14.18 0.15
N MET A 86 15.51 -14.00 0.60
CA MET A 86 16.20 -12.71 0.46
C MET A 86 16.27 -12.27 -1.01
N GLN A 87 16.54 -13.22 -1.91
CA GLN A 87 16.51 -13.02 -3.36
C GLN A 87 15.10 -13.37 -3.88
N GLY A 88 14.40 -12.42 -4.48
CA GLY A 88 13.11 -12.69 -5.13
C GLY A 88 11.87 -12.65 -4.22
N MET A 89 11.98 -12.20 -2.97
CA MET A 89 10.89 -12.09 -1.99
C MET A 89 10.46 -13.38 -1.31
N ALA A 90 9.99 -14.34 -2.09
CA ALA A 90 9.50 -15.62 -1.59
C ALA A 90 9.79 -16.73 -2.58
N VAL A 91 9.96 -17.95 -2.07
CA VAL A 91 9.88 -19.18 -2.87
C VAL A 91 8.51 -19.79 -2.67
N PHE A 92 7.95 -20.32 -3.75
CA PHE A 92 6.65 -20.95 -3.77
C PHE A 92 6.84 -22.45 -4.00
N SER A 93 6.03 -23.29 -3.33
CA SER A 93 6.04 -24.74 -3.54
C SER A 93 5.64 -25.15 -4.96
N GLU A 94 4.91 -24.27 -5.65
CA GLU A 94 4.57 -24.37 -7.07
C GLU A 94 5.16 -23.20 -7.86
N LYS A 95 5.25 -23.36 -9.18
CA LYS A 95 5.70 -22.27 -10.06
C LYS A 95 4.62 -21.19 -10.18
N VAL A 96 4.70 -20.18 -9.33
CA VAL A 96 3.87 -18.96 -9.44
C VAL A 96 4.56 -17.98 -10.38
N GLU A 97 3.91 -17.65 -11.50
CA GLU A 97 4.44 -16.59 -12.37
C GLU A 97 4.31 -15.23 -11.67
N THR A 98 5.46 -14.63 -11.35
CA THR A 98 5.56 -13.29 -10.78
C THR A 98 6.01 -12.30 -11.85
N GLU A 99 5.45 -11.08 -11.85
CA GLU A 99 5.99 -10.00 -12.69
C GLU A 99 7.46 -9.72 -12.31
N GLU A 100 8.33 -9.60 -13.31
CA GLU A 100 9.75 -9.32 -13.07
C GLU A 100 9.92 -7.91 -12.48
N ALA A 101 10.40 -7.84 -11.23
CA ALA A 101 10.47 -6.60 -10.46
C ALA A 101 11.66 -5.69 -10.85
N GLY A 102 11.94 -5.54 -12.15
CA GLY A 102 13.03 -4.71 -12.68
C GLY A 102 12.90 -3.21 -12.38
N PHE A 103 11.76 -2.77 -11.84
CA PHE A 103 11.52 -1.38 -11.48
C PHE A 103 12.32 -0.91 -10.26
N PHE A 104 12.68 -1.79 -9.33
CA PHE A 104 13.38 -1.40 -8.10
C PHE A 104 14.74 -0.77 -8.39
N ARG A 105 15.60 -1.43 -9.19
CA ARG A 105 16.95 -0.94 -9.52
C ARG A 105 16.95 0.42 -10.22
N LYS A 106 16.01 0.66 -11.14
CA LYS A 106 15.91 1.94 -11.88
C LYS A 106 15.52 3.08 -10.93
N ASN A 107 14.55 2.85 -10.05
CA ASN A 107 14.11 3.88 -9.11
C ASN A 107 15.13 4.13 -8.00
N GLU A 108 15.86 3.12 -7.56
CA GLU A 108 16.91 3.25 -6.54
C GLU A 108 18.05 4.17 -7.03
N LYS A 109 18.54 3.96 -8.26
CA LYS A 109 19.55 4.85 -8.88
C LYS A 109 19.08 6.29 -8.93
N ARG A 110 17.81 6.51 -9.28
CA ARG A 110 17.19 7.84 -9.32
C ARG A 110 17.10 8.44 -7.91
N LEU A 111 16.64 7.67 -6.93
CA LEU A 111 16.52 8.12 -5.54
C LEU A 111 17.88 8.55 -4.99
N ALA A 112 18.92 7.73 -5.16
CA ALA A 112 20.28 8.04 -4.72
C ALA A 112 20.82 9.33 -5.37
N ARG A 113 20.53 9.56 -6.66
CA ARG A 113 20.92 10.79 -7.35
C ARG A 113 20.21 12.02 -6.77
N GLU A 114 18.91 11.93 -6.53
CA GLU A 114 18.13 13.06 -5.99
C GLU A 114 18.46 13.34 -4.52
N GLN A 115 18.81 12.31 -3.73
CA GLN A 115 19.32 12.47 -2.36
C GLN A 115 20.70 13.14 -2.34
N ARG A 116 21.62 12.76 -3.24
CA ARG A 116 22.93 13.44 -3.39
C ARG A 116 22.81 14.92 -3.77
N LYS A 117 21.82 15.28 -4.58
CA LYS A 117 21.52 16.69 -4.86
C LYS A 117 21.01 17.41 -3.61
N LEU A 118 20.09 16.78 -2.86
CA LEU A 118 19.53 17.34 -1.64
C LEU A 118 20.61 17.60 -0.58
N SER A 119 21.56 16.69 -0.40
CA SER A 119 22.64 16.83 0.59
C SER A 119 23.60 17.98 0.29
N ARG A 120 23.65 18.43 -0.97
CA ARG A 120 24.45 19.60 -1.40
C ARG A 120 23.68 20.92 -1.29
N CYS A 121 22.38 20.88 -1.03
CA CYS A 121 21.57 22.09 -0.87
C CYS A 121 21.65 22.62 0.57
N VAL A 122 21.65 23.94 0.72
CA VAL A 122 21.59 24.61 2.03
C VAL A 122 20.21 24.37 2.66
N ARG A 123 20.17 23.74 3.84
CA ARG A 123 18.93 23.43 4.56
C ARG A 123 18.10 24.70 4.79
N GLY A 124 16.79 24.62 4.51
CA GLY A 124 15.86 25.76 4.65
C GLY A 124 15.83 26.73 3.47
N SER A 125 16.76 26.62 2.51
CA SER A 125 16.66 27.40 1.27
C SER A 125 15.48 26.96 0.41
N HIS A 126 14.99 27.85 -0.46
CA HIS A 126 13.94 27.53 -1.42
C HIS A 126 14.29 26.30 -2.29
N ASN A 127 15.55 26.23 -2.75
CA ASN A 127 16.06 25.11 -3.54
C ASN A 127 16.07 23.79 -2.77
N TYR A 128 16.41 23.83 -1.47
CA TYR A 128 16.35 22.66 -0.61
C TYR A 128 14.92 22.11 -0.49
N GLU A 129 13.92 22.97 -0.27
CA GLU A 129 12.52 22.53 -0.16
C GLU A 129 11.98 21.97 -1.49
N LEU A 130 12.34 22.55 -2.63
CA LEU A 130 12.00 22.00 -3.94
C LEU A 130 12.65 20.62 -4.16
N GLN A 131 13.92 20.47 -3.80
CA GLN A 131 14.65 19.21 -3.96
C GLN A 131 14.13 18.14 -3.00
N LYS A 132 13.78 18.51 -1.78
CA LYS A 132 13.15 17.61 -0.78
C LYS A 132 11.84 17.04 -1.30
N LYS A 133 10.99 17.87 -1.94
CA LYS A 133 9.77 17.40 -2.63
C LYS A 133 10.07 16.42 -3.77
N LYS A 134 11.16 16.61 -4.53
CA LYS A 134 11.58 15.65 -5.59
C LYS A 134 12.00 14.30 -5.00
N VAL A 135 12.74 14.31 -3.90
CA VAL A 135 13.11 13.09 -3.17
C VAL A 135 11.85 12.38 -2.64
N ALA A 136 10.92 13.12 -2.04
CA ALA A 136 9.65 12.58 -1.57
C ALA A 136 8.82 11.92 -2.69
N ARG A 137 8.77 12.53 -3.89
CA ARG A 137 8.12 11.93 -5.07
C ARG A 137 8.79 10.62 -5.52
N CYS A 138 10.10 10.49 -5.36
CA CYS A 138 10.81 9.24 -5.67
C CYS A 138 10.45 8.13 -4.68
N HIS A 139 10.44 8.44 -3.38
CA HIS A 139 9.98 7.50 -2.35
C HIS A 139 8.52 7.08 -2.57
N GLU A 140 7.62 8.04 -2.85
CA GLU A 140 6.21 7.76 -3.14
C GLU A 140 6.06 6.78 -4.32
N LYS A 141 6.82 6.99 -5.40
CA LYS A 141 6.79 6.11 -6.57
C LYS A 141 7.24 4.69 -6.22
N ILE A 142 8.35 4.53 -5.49
CA ILE A 142 8.87 3.22 -5.08
C ILE A 142 7.84 2.49 -4.21
N ARG A 143 7.29 3.18 -3.20
CA ARG A 143 6.27 2.63 -2.30
C ARG A 143 5.03 2.18 -3.07
N ASN A 144 4.53 3.01 -3.98
CA ASN A 144 3.33 2.69 -4.76
C ASN A 144 3.55 1.49 -5.70
N GLN A 145 4.70 1.40 -6.36
CA GLN A 145 5.00 0.26 -7.24
C GLN A 145 5.20 -1.03 -6.45
N ARG A 146 5.87 -0.98 -5.29
CA ARG A 146 5.99 -2.13 -4.38
C ARG A 146 4.61 -2.61 -3.96
N ARG A 147 3.76 -1.70 -3.48
CA ARG A 147 2.40 -2.02 -3.02
C ARG A 147 1.53 -2.59 -4.15
N ASP A 148 1.61 -2.03 -5.35
CA ASP A 148 0.89 -2.55 -6.53
C ASP A 148 1.30 -3.98 -6.86
N HIS A 149 2.60 -4.25 -6.92
CA HIS A 149 3.14 -5.59 -7.16
C HIS A 149 2.68 -6.59 -6.10
N LEU A 150 2.79 -6.26 -4.81
CA LEU A 150 2.37 -7.15 -3.72
C LEU A 150 0.85 -7.38 -3.71
N HIS A 151 0.03 -6.37 -4.01
CA HIS A 151 -1.42 -6.55 -4.11
C HIS A 151 -1.81 -7.46 -5.27
N LYS A 152 -1.13 -7.34 -6.42
CA LYS A 152 -1.37 -8.23 -7.57
C LYS A 152 -0.98 -9.66 -7.23
N LEU A 153 0.19 -9.86 -6.63
CA LEU A 153 0.69 -11.17 -6.26
C LEU A 153 -0.21 -11.86 -5.22
N SER A 154 -0.52 -11.19 -4.11
CA SER A 154 -1.43 -11.72 -3.09
C SER A 154 -2.83 -11.99 -3.64
N ARG A 155 -3.29 -11.22 -4.64
CA ARG A 155 -4.61 -11.44 -5.25
C ARG A 155 -4.58 -12.68 -6.11
N LYS A 156 -3.54 -12.84 -6.92
CA LYS A 156 -3.33 -14.03 -7.75
C LYS A 156 -3.30 -15.31 -6.90
N ILE A 157 -2.73 -15.23 -5.70
CA ILE A 157 -2.71 -16.36 -4.76
C ILE A 157 -4.10 -16.60 -4.18
N ALA A 158 -4.76 -15.58 -3.63
CA ALA A 158 -6.10 -15.71 -3.04
C ALA A 158 -7.15 -16.20 -4.06
N ASP A 159 -7.07 -15.75 -5.31
CA ASP A 159 -7.99 -16.15 -6.37
C ASP A 159 -7.67 -17.56 -6.94
N GLY A 160 -6.49 -18.12 -6.66
CA GLY A 160 -5.95 -19.31 -7.36
C GLY A 160 -5.63 -20.52 -6.49
N TYR A 161 -5.76 -20.40 -5.17
CA TYR A 161 -5.46 -21.42 -4.17
C TYR A 161 -6.51 -21.38 -3.06
N ASP A 162 -6.84 -22.54 -2.52
CA ASP A 162 -7.82 -22.67 -1.43
C ASP A 162 -7.19 -22.39 -0.07
N ALA A 163 -5.87 -22.60 0.05
CA ALA A 163 -5.11 -22.25 1.23
C ALA A 163 -3.66 -21.88 0.88
N ALA A 164 -3.06 -20.99 1.67
CA ALA A 164 -1.64 -20.64 1.60
C ALA A 164 -0.99 -20.84 2.97
N ALA A 165 0.02 -21.70 3.04
CA ALA A 165 0.86 -21.89 4.21
C ALA A 165 2.08 -20.97 4.11
N VAL A 166 2.29 -20.10 5.10
CA VAL A 166 3.35 -19.10 5.09
C VAL A 166 4.25 -19.26 6.31
N GLU A 167 5.57 -19.17 6.11
CA GLU A 167 6.52 -19.23 7.22
C GLU A 167 6.29 -18.10 8.24
N ASP A 168 6.29 -18.46 9.53
CA ASP A 168 6.23 -17.49 10.60
C ASP A 168 7.62 -16.97 10.99
N ILE A 169 8.18 -16.14 10.11
CA ILE A 169 9.49 -15.51 10.33
C ILE A 169 9.30 -14.14 10.98
N ASP A 170 10.06 -13.88 12.05
CA ASP A 170 10.17 -12.53 12.63
C ASP A 170 11.00 -11.60 11.74
N MET A 171 10.30 -10.95 10.81
CA MET A 171 10.86 -9.97 9.90
C MET A 171 11.44 -8.74 10.61
N LYS A 172 10.97 -8.41 11.82
CA LYS A 172 11.49 -7.27 12.59
C LYS A 172 12.86 -7.62 13.16
N ALA A 173 12.98 -8.78 13.77
CA ALA A 173 14.27 -9.29 14.25
C ALA A 173 15.26 -9.42 13.09
N MET A 174 14.84 -10.03 11.97
CA MET A 174 15.71 -10.21 10.80
C MET A 174 16.18 -8.88 10.20
N GLY A 175 15.32 -7.87 10.16
CA GLY A 175 15.68 -6.53 9.66
C GLY A 175 16.66 -5.77 10.57
N GLN A 176 16.75 -6.13 11.84
CA GLN A 176 17.68 -5.53 12.81
C GLN A 176 19.03 -6.25 12.86
N CYS A 177 19.10 -7.48 12.39
CA CYS A 177 20.32 -8.29 12.38
C CYS A 177 21.18 -8.09 11.10
N LEU A 178 22.50 -8.24 11.25
CA LEU A 178 23.46 -8.63 10.20
C LEU A 178 23.44 -7.79 8.90
N HIS A 179 23.24 -6.46 9.00
CA HIS A 179 23.26 -5.53 7.87
C HIS A 179 22.21 -5.79 6.76
N PHE A 180 21.26 -6.71 6.97
CA PHE A 180 20.24 -7.06 5.98
C PHE A 180 19.03 -6.11 5.98
N GLY A 181 18.96 -5.15 6.91
CA GLY A 181 17.79 -4.31 7.11
C GLY A 181 17.26 -3.64 5.83
N LYS A 182 18.15 -3.18 4.95
CA LYS A 182 17.73 -2.62 3.66
C LYS A 182 17.12 -3.68 2.75
N SER A 183 17.80 -4.81 2.57
CA SER A 183 17.32 -5.92 1.71
C SER A 183 16.00 -6.48 2.21
N VAL A 184 15.87 -6.69 3.52
CA VAL A 184 14.64 -7.19 4.18
C VAL A 184 13.48 -6.21 4.00
N GLN A 185 13.71 -4.91 4.21
CA GLN A 185 12.67 -3.89 4.02
C GLN A 185 12.32 -3.67 2.54
N ASP A 186 13.28 -3.81 1.64
CA ASP A 186 13.07 -3.62 0.21
C ASP A 186 12.29 -4.77 -0.43
N ASN A 187 12.49 -5.97 0.10
CA ASN A 187 11.84 -7.22 -0.28
C ASN A 187 10.33 -7.19 0.01
N GLY A 188 9.90 -6.63 1.14
CA GLY A 188 8.48 -6.35 1.40
C GLY A 188 7.64 -7.55 1.84
N TYR A 189 8.26 -8.70 2.15
CA TYR A 189 7.58 -9.93 2.57
C TYR A 189 6.60 -9.74 3.75
N GLY A 190 6.93 -8.92 4.76
CA GLY A 190 6.01 -8.63 5.86
C GLY A 190 4.70 -7.96 5.39
N MET A 191 4.80 -6.99 4.47
CA MET A 191 3.63 -6.34 3.87
C MET A 191 2.85 -7.32 2.98
N PHE A 192 3.53 -8.27 2.34
CA PHE A 192 2.89 -9.32 1.56
C PHE A 192 2.08 -10.28 2.44
N ARG A 193 2.60 -10.70 3.61
CA ARG A 193 1.87 -11.49 4.60
C ARG A 193 0.58 -10.81 5.05
N GLU A 194 0.67 -9.54 5.45
CA GLU A 194 -0.51 -8.74 5.81
C GLU A 194 -1.54 -8.71 4.66
N MET A 195 -1.08 -8.65 3.41
CA MET A 195 -1.97 -8.66 2.24
C MET A 195 -2.63 -9.99 1.91
N LEU A 196 -2.02 -11.10 2.31
CA LEU A 196 -2.67 -12.42 2.20
C LEU A 196 -3.73 -12.59 3.28
N ASP A 197 -3.44 -12.13 4.51
CA ASP A 197 -4.32 -12.33 5.68
C ASP A 197 -5.68 -11.63 5.56
N TYR A 198 -5.73 -10.41 4.99
CA TYR A 198 -7.01 -9.69 4.87
C TYR A 198 -7.82 -10.05 3.61
N LYS A 199 -7.26 -10.84 2.69
CA LYS A 199 -7.91 -11.19 1.42
C LYS A 199 -8.80 -12.40 1.57
#